data_AF-A0A7C3ACU9-F1
#
_entry.id   AF-A0A7C3ACU9-F1
#
_cell.length_a   1.000
_cell.length_b   1.000
_cell.length_c   1.000
_cell.angle_alpha   90.00
_cell.angle_beta   90.00
_cell.angle_gamma   90.00
#
_symmetry.space_group_name_H-M   'P 1'
#
loop_
_entity.id
_entity.type
_entity.pdbx_description
1 polymer ?
#
loop_
_entity_poly.entity_id
_entity_poly.type
_entity_poly.pdbx_seq_one_letter_code
_entity_poly.pdbx_strand_id
1 'polypeptide(L)'
;MAWAHLARRYAGETAVIGFDLMNEPFPGSRIRDAMWNVWRALPDILRGVDAEAGDADYPNAPLPGRFMAALDRYDNYRHFVAAFESTQRRFEQGPLAAMYRRVAGAIRAAGSTQTILLESGPFSNFGAQSFIEPLTDAQGNRDPQQAYIPHGYDIVVDTPYACRPNPDRVGHIFDNLAKTGRRLAMPMIVGEWGALYGSPKCLPAARMYVVALETHLAGDTYWDYHRNIENAAYFEALRRPCAERVAGRLLEYRYDFDASAFACAWEEGADIAAPTRIYVHEDCFSDAHAVTLEPGGTGFTYEPVGAGLTAGHLLIPPTGAGGPRRLSIAPKRPPASIP
;
A
#
# COMPACT_ATOMS: atom_id res chain seq x y z
N MET A 1 -23.89 -4.94 -19.42
CA MET A 1 -22.81 -5.19 -18.43
C MET A 1 -22.87 -4.09 -17.37
N ALA A 2 -22.79 -4.45 -16.07
CA ALA A 2 -22.91 -3.50 -14.95
C ALA A 2 -21.82 -2.41 -14.98
N TRP A 3 -20.57 -2.80 -15.21
CA TRP A 3 -19.45 -1.85 -15.32
C TRP A 3 -19.64 -0.76 -16.38
N ALA A 4 -20.17 -1.10 -17.55
CA ALA A 4 -20.47 -0.10 -18.58
C ALA A 4 -21.56 0.90 -18.15
N HIS A 5 -22.48 0.51 -17.27
CA HIS A 5 -23.49 1.43 -16.73
C HIS A 5 -22.86 2.42 -15.74
N LEU A 6 -22.00 1.94 -14.83
CA LEU A 6 -21.23 2.80 -13.92
C LEU A 6 -20.31 3.76 -14.69
N ALA A 7 -19.59 3.24 -15.69
CA ALA A 7 -18.70 4.03 -16.54
C ALA A 7 -19.43 5.19 -17.23
N ARG A 8 -20.63 4.95 -17.79
CA ARG A 8 -21.45 6.04 -18.37
C ARG A 8 -21.90 7.05 -17.33
N ARG A 9 -22.28 6.59 -16.14
CA ARG A 9 -22.77 7.46 -15.05
C ARG A 9 -21.69 8.42 -14.52
N TYR A 10 -20.43 8.02 -14.58
CA TYR A 10 -19.29 8.77 -14.04
C TYR A 10 -18.29 9.28 -15.08
N ALA A 11 -18.58 9.16 -16.39
CA ALA A 11 -17.63 9.50 -17.45
C ALA A 11 -17.07 10.94 -17.39
N GLY A 12 -17.85 11.89 -16.84
CA GLY A 12 -17.44 13.29 -16.65
C GLY A 12 -17.16 13.69 -15.20
N GLU A 13 -17.16 12.74 -14.26
CA GLU A 13 -16.91 13.02 -12.85
C GLU A 13 -15.41 13.00 -12.55
N THR A 14 -14.83 14.16 -12.26
CA THR A 14 -13.40 14.32 -12.01
C THR A 14 -12.97 13.80 -10.64
N ALA A 15 -13.89 13.63 -9.69
CA ALA A 15 -13.59 13.07 -8.38
C ALA A 15 -13.42 11.53 -8.41
N VAL A 16 -13.92 10.85 -9.44
CA VAL A 16 -13.76 9.40 -9.59
C VAL A 16 -12.44 9.11 -10.31
N ILE A 17 -11.47 8.61 -9.56
CA ILE A 17 -10.11 8.34 -10.06
C ILE A 17 -10.03 7.11 -10.98
N GLY A 18 -10.97 6.17 -10.84
CA GLY A 18 -10.91 4.89 -11.55
C GLY A 18 -11.97 3.89 -11.12
N PHE A 19 -11.87 2.69 -11.70
CA PHE A 19 -12.70 1.54 -11.40
C PHE A 19 -11.85 0.35 -11.00
N ASP A 20 -12.02 -0.11 -9.77
CA ASP A 20 -11.51 -1.39 -9.31
C ASP A 20 -12.39 -2.51 -9.83
N LEU A 21 -11.83 -3.32 -10.74
CA LEU A 21 -12.64 -4.23 -11.53
C LEU A 21 -13.18 -5.42 -10.72
N MET A 22 -12.47 -5.85 -9.69
CA MET A 22 -12.81 -7.02 -8.88
C MET A 22 -11.94 -7.08 -7.63
N ASN A 23 -12.59 -6.96 -6.47
CA ASN A 23 -11.99 -7.23 -5.17
C ASN A 23 -11.54 -8.69 -5.03
N GLU A 24 -10.27 -8.88 -4.70
CA GLU A 24 -9.61 -10.16 -4.40
C GLU A 24 -10.03 -11.31 -5.34
N PRO A 25 -9.67 -11.25 -6.64
CA PRO A 25 -10.13 -12.21 -7.62
C PRO A 25 -9.65 -13.64 -7.28
N PHE A 26 -10.56 -14.47 -6.75
CA PHE A 26 -10.20 -15.80 -6.24
C PHE A 26 -10.14 -16.88 -7.35
N PRO A 27 -9.12 -17.76 -7.37
CA PRO A 27 -8.94 -18.78 -8.41
C PRO A 27 -9.92 -19.96 -8.34
N GLY A 28 -10.84 -19.96 -7.37
CA GLY A 28 -11.84 -21.00 -7.19
C GLY A 28 -11.22 -22.35 -6.85
N SER A 29 -11.71 -23.42 -7.50
CA SER A 29 -11.28 -24.80 -7.24
C SER A 29 -9.78 -25.06 -7.46
N ARG A 30 -9.08 -24.21 -8.22
CA ARG A 30 -7.62 -24.29 -8.44
C ARG A 30 -6.81 -24.07 -7.16
N ILE A 31 -7.40 -23.57 -6.08
CA ILE A 31 -6.76 -23.52 -4.75
C ILE A 31 -6.21 -24.88 -4.33
N ARG A 32 -6.85 -25.99 -4.74
CA ARG A 32 -6.38 -27.34 -4.44
C ARG A 32 -5.00 -27.63 -5.04
N ASP A 33 -4.72 -27.12 -6.23
CA ASP A 33 -3.42 -27.25 -6.89
C ASP A 33 -2.34 -26.48 -6.11
N ALA A 34 -2.68 -25.28 -5.61
CA ALA A 34 -1.78 -24.49 -4.76
C ALA A 34 -1.48 -25.21 -3.44
N MET A 35 -2.50 -25.77 -2.77
CA MET A 35 -2.29 -26.55 -1.54
C MET A 35 -1.43 -27.79 -1.76
N TRP A 36 -1.57 -28.44 -2.91
CA TRP A 36 -0.71 -29.57 -3.28
C TRP A 36 0.75 -29.14 -3.50
N ASN A 37 0.98 -27.97 -4.09
CA ASN A 37 2.33 -27.41 -4.20
C ASN A 37 2.92 -27.05 -2.84
N VAL A 38 2.14 -26.49 -1.92
CA VAL A 38 2.58 -26.22 -0.54
C VAL A 38 2.98 -27.51 0.15
N TRP A 39 2.18 -28.58 0.01
CA TRP A 39 2.51 -29.90 0.55
C TRP A 39 3.83 -30.45 -0.02
N ARG A 40 4.08 -30.30 -1.31
CA ARG A 40 5.35 -30.68 -1.95
C ARG A 40 6.54 -29.85 -1.46
N ALA A 41 6.32 -28.58 -1.16
CA ALA A 41 7.33 -27.67 -0.65
C ALA A 41 7.56 -27.78 0.87
N LEU A 42 6.76 -28.60 1.58
CA LEU A 42 6.80 -28.71 3.03
C LEU A 42 8.20 -29.02 3.61
N PRO A 43 9.05 -29.88 3.00
CA PRO A 43 10.41 -30.10 3.50
C PRO A 43 11.28 -28.84 3.49
N ASP A 44 11.10 -27.96 2.50
CA ASP A 44 11.84 -26.70 2.40
C ASP A 44 11.25 -25.65 3.34
N ILE A 45 9.92 -25.60 3.47
CA ILE A 45 9.22 -24.69 4.38
C ILE A 45 9.56 -25.01 5.83
N LEU A 46 9.66 -26.28 6.22
CA LEU A 46 9.97 -26.68 7.61
C LEU A 46 11.47 -26.77 7.91
N ARG A 47 12.33 -26.36 6.96
CA ARG A 47 13.78 -26.58 7.08
C ARG A 47 14.34 -25.92 8.34
N GLY A 48 15.03 -26.72 9.15
CA GLY A 48 15.72 -26.30 10.36
C GLY A 48 14.79 -25.93 11.53
N VAL A 49 13.51 -26.29 11.48
CA VAL A 49 12.53 -26.02 12.53
C VAL A 49 12.23 -27.31 13.27
N ASP A 50 12.30 -27.27 14.60
CA ASP A 50 12.02 -28.43 15.44
C ASP A 50 10.53 -28.81 15.40
N ALA A 51 10.23 -30.10 15.60
CA ALA A 51 8.87 -30.61 15.47
C ALA A 51 7.88 -29.98 16.48
N GLU A 52 8.37 -29.58 17.66
CA GLU A 52 7.62 -28.99 18.77
C GLU A 52 7.65 -27.45 18.77
N ALA A 53 8.30 -26.83 17.78
CA ALA A 53 8.44 -25.37 17.74
C ALA A 53 7.09 -24.67 17.60
N GLY A 54 6.96 -23.46 18.16
CA GLY A 54 5.85 -22.55 17.89
C GLY A 54 4.52 -22.86 18.59
N ASP A 55 4.31 -24.03 19.19
CA ASP A 55 3.04 -24.34 19.88
C ASP A 55 2.78 -23.42 21.08
N ALA A 56 3.84 -23.01 21.79
CA ALA A 56 3.75 -22.05 22.90
C ALA A 56 3.56 -20.60 22.42
N ASP A 57 4.13 -20.24 21.27
CA ASP A 57 4.10 -18.88 20.72
C ASP A 57 2.80 -18.60 19.97
N TYR A 58 2.21 -19.65 19.39
CA TYR A 58 1.02 -19.61 18.55
C TYR A 58 -0.17 -20.45 19.08
N PRO A 59 -0.60 -20.28 20.35
CA PRO A 59 -1.80 -20.94 20.85
C PRO A 59 -3.08 -20.50 20.09
N ASN A 60 -3.73 -21.44 19.41
CA ASN A 60 -4.92 -21.21 18.56
C ASN A 60 -4.65 -20.50 17.23
N ALA A 61 -3.43 -20.60 16.68
CA ALA A 61 -3.18 -20.18 15.30
C ALA A 61 -4.00 -20.99 14.28
N PRO A 62 -4.32 -20.40 13.12
CA PRO A 62 -5.03 -21.10 12.05
C PRO A 62 -4.20 -22.22 11.41
N LEU A 63 -2.88 -22.20 11.63
CA LEU A 63 -1.93 -23.21 11.16
C LEU A 63 -1.19 -23.81 12.36
N PRO A 64 -0.68 -25.06 12.25
CA PRO A 64 0.08 -25.68 13.33
C PRO A 64 1.24 -24.79 13.82
N GLY A 65 1.53 -24.77 15.13
CA GLY A 65 2.55 -23.90 15.72
C GLY A 65 3.91 -24.04 15.04
N ARG A 66 4.33 -25.28 14.74
CA ARG A 66 5.57 -25.55 13.99
C ARG A 66 5.62 -24.89 12.62
N PHE A 67 4.46 -24.77 11.97
CA PHE A 67 4.36 -24.15 10.66
C PHE A 67 4.45 -22.64 10.80
N MET A 68 3.78 -22.05 11.78
CA MET A 68 3.90 -20.62 12.09
C MET A 68 5.35 -20.23 12.44
N ALA A 69 6.01 -20.98 13.32
CA ALA A 69 7.41 -20.78 13.66
C ALA A 69 8.34 -20.95 12.45
N ALA A 70 7.99 -21.82 11.51
CA ALA A 70 8.73 -21.94 10.26
C ALA A 70 8.56 -20.70 9.38
N LEU A 71 7.35 -20.16 9.27
CA LEU A 71 7.05 -18.95 8.49
C LEU A 71 7.55 -17.65 9.14
N ASP A 72 8.04 -17.68 10.37
CA ASP A 72 8.81 -16.58 10.96
C ASP A 72 10.22 -16.44 10.38
N ARG A 73 10.72 -17.48 9.71
CA ARG A 73 12.01 -17.44 9.02
C ARG A 73 11.82 -17.00 7.58
N TYR A 74 12.52 -15.94 7.19
CA TYR A 74 12.40 -15.32 5.87
C TYR A 74 12.54 -16.34 4.71
N ASP A 75 13.57 -17.20 4.73
CA ASP A 75 13.78 -18.18 3.65
C ASP A 75 12.65 -19.22 3.55
N ASN A 76 12.16 -19.68 4.69
CA ASN A 76 11.06 -20.65 4.75
C ASN A 76 9.74 -20.02 4.26
N TYR A 77 9.50 -18.76 4.64
CA TYR A 77 8.36 -17.99 4.14
C TYR A 77 8.41 -17.79 2.63
N ARG A 78 9.60 -17.51 2.06
CA ARG A 78 9.79 -17.43 0.61
C ARG A 78 9.43 -18.73 -0.10
N HIS A 79 9.83 -19.88 0.45
CA HIS A 79 9.43 -21.18 -0.09
C HIS A 79 7.92 -21.40 -0.03
N PHE A 80 7.28 -20.96 1.06
CA PHE A 80 5.82 -21.04 1.23
C PHE A 80 5.07 -20.23 0.18
N VAL A 81 5.39 -18.94 0.01
CA VAL A 81 4.67 -18.08 -0.94
C VAL A 81 4.94 -18.48 -2.40
N ALA A 82 6.16 -18.95 -2.71
CA ALA A 82 6.52 -19.42 -4.04
C ALA A 82 5.69 -20.65 -4.49
N ALA A 83 5.20 -21.47 -3.55
CA ALA A 83 4.37 -22.63 -3.86
C ALA A 83 3.03 -22.25 -4.53
N PHE A 84 2.55 -21.01 -4.33
CA PHE A 84 1.31 -20.51 -4.91
C PHE A 84 1.47 -19.98 -6.34
N GLU A 85 2.69 -19.61 -6.75
CA GLU A 85 2.95 -18.83 -7.96
C GLU A 85 2.53 -19.53 -9.25
N SER A 86 2.71 -20.85 -9.35
CA SER A 86 2.33 -21.60 -10.56
C SER A 86 0.81 -21.62 -10.77
N THR A 87 0.04 -21.74 -9.70
CA THR A 87 -1.42 -21.68 -9.72
C THR A 87 -1.89 -20.25 -9.98
N GLN A 88 -1.28 -19.26 -9.31
CA GLN A 88 -1.54 -17.84 -9.51
C GLN A 88 -1.35 -17.45 -10.98
N ARG A 89 -0.20 -17.78 -11.57
CA ARG A 89 0.11 -17.50 -12.98
C ARG A 89 -0.97 -17.99 -13.94
N ARG A 90 -1.38 -19.25 -13.79
CA ARG A 90 -2.40 -19.88 -14.66
C ARG A 90 -3.76 -19.19 -14.54
N PHE A 91 -4.10 -18.72 -13.34
CA PHE A 91 -5.33 -17.99 -13.09
C PHE A 91 -5.27 -16.57 -13.65
N GLU A 92 -4.21 -15.83 -13.32
CA GLU A 92 -4.03 -14.42 -13.69
C GLU A 92 -3.90 -14.24 -15.21
N GLN A 93 -3.05 -15.02 -15.87
CA GLN A 93 -2.84 -14.93 -17.33
C GLN A 93 -3.96 -15.61 -18.15
N GLY A 94 -4.85 -16.35 -17.49
CA GLY A 94 -5.95 -17.06 -18.12
C GLY A 94 -7.31 -16.38 -17.85
N PRO A 95 -8.16 -16.98 -17.00
CA PRO A 95 -9.51 -16.49 -16.76
C PRO A 95 -9.58 -15.05 -16.22
N LEU A 96 -8.64 -14.63 -15.37
CA LEU A 96 -8.64 -13.26 -14.84
C LEU A 96 -8.34 -12.23 -15.93
N ALA A 97 -7.26 -12.42 -16.71
CA ALA A 97 -6.94 -11.55 -17.83
C ALA A 97 -8.07 -11.49 -18.88
N ALA A 98 -8.81 -12.59 -19.10
CA ALA A 98 -9.97 -12.60 -19.98
C ALA A 98 -11.12 -11.75 -19.41
N MET A 99 -11.38 -11.83 -18.10
CA MET A 99 -12.37 -11.02 -17.42
C MET A 99 -12.00 -9.53 -17.49
N TYR A 100 -10.77 -9.17 -17.10
CA TYR A 100 -10.31 -7.78 -17.11
C TYR A 100 -10.38 -7.15 -18.50
N ARG A 101 -9.91 -7.83 -19.56
CA ARG A 101 -10.02 -7.32 -20.94
C ARG A 101 -11.47 -7.07 -21.36
N ARG A 102 -12.38 -7.99 -21.02
CA ARG A 102 -13.81 -7.87 -21.35
C ARG A 102 -14.45 -6.68 -20.62
N VAL A 103 -14.14 -6.50 -19.34
CA VAL A 103 -14.68 -5.41 -18.51
C VAL A 103 -14.10 -4.05 -18.92
N ALA A 104 -12.78 -3.95 -19.06
CA ALA A 104 -12.12 -2.73 -19.49
C ALA A 104 -12.59 -2.29 -20.88
N GLY A 105 -12.72 -3.22 -21.83
CA GLY A 105 -13.27 -2.91 -23.15
C GLY A 105 -14.69 -2.34 -23.09
N ALA A 106 -15.52 -2.83 -22.17
CA ALA A 106 -16.88 -2.29 -21.98
C ALA A 106 -16.89 -0.91 -21.29
N ILE A 107 -15.95 -0.63 -20.39
CA ILE A 107 -15.77 0.68 -19.76
C ILE A 107 -15.30 1.71 -20.81
N ARG A 108 -14.34 1.35 -21.66
CA ARG A 108 -13.87 2.21 -22.76
C ARG A 108 -14.94 2.44 -23.82
N ALA A 109 -15.68 1.40 -24.21
CA ALA A 109 -16.82 1.54 -25.13
C ALA A 109 -17.96 2.41 -24.58
N ALA A 110 -18.02 2.59 -23.25
CA ALA A 110 -18.94 3.53 -22.59
C ALA A 110 -18.43 4.99 -22.60
N GLY A 111 -17.24 5.26 -23.14
CA GLY A 111 -16.66 6.60 -23.26
C GLY A 111 -15.90 7.08 -22.02
N SER A 112 -15.64 6.22 -21.02
CA SER A 112 -14.89 6.63 -19.83
C SER A 112 -13.39 6.68 -20.08
N THR A 113 -12.76 7.76 -19.62
CA THR A 113 -11.31 7.98 -19.61
C THR A 113 -10.68 7.68 -18.25
N GLN A 114 -11.47 7.27 -17.25
CA GLN A 114 -10.99 7.02 -15.88
C GLN A 114 -10.05 5.82 -15.83
N THR A 115 -9.25 5.74 -14.77
CA THR A 115 -8.24 4.69 -14.62
C THR A 115 -8.88 3.32 -14.43
N ILE A 116 -8.35 2.30 -15.11
CA ILE A 116 -8.68 0.90 -14.80
C ILE A 116 -7.74 0.42 -13.70
N LEU A 117 -8.29 0.09 -12.54
CA LEU A 117 -7.51 -0.39 -11.39
C LEU A 117 -7.54 -1.92 -11.40
N LEU A 118 -6.36 -2.53 -11.37
CA LEU A 118 -6.17 -3.98 -11.52
C LEU A 118 -5.62 -4.58 -10.24
N GLU A 119 -6.37 -5.51 -9.66
CA GLU A 119 -5.89 -6.37 -8.60
C GLU A 119 -5.16 -7.60 -9.14
N SER A 120 -4.22 -8.11 -8.34
CA SER A 120 -3.62 -9.43 -8.52
C SER A 120 -4.48 -10.51 -7.87
N GLY A 121 -4.13 -11.79 -8.09
CA GLY A 121 -4.74 -12.88 -7.33
C GLY A 121 -4.46 -12.76 -5.82
N PRO A 122 -5.32 -13.31 -4.95
CA PRO A 122 -5.26 -13.10 -3.50
C PRO A 122 -4.01 -13.69 -2.84
N PHE A 123 -3.24 -14.54 -3.55
CA PHE A 123 -1.98 -15.03 -2.99
C PHE A 123 -0.91 -13.95 -2.95
N SER A 124 -1.06 -12.87 -3.74
CA SER A 124 -0.20 -11.70 -3.65
C SER A 124 -0.40 -10.89 -2.38
N ASN A 125 -1.55 -11.02 -1.71
CA ASN A 125 -1.82 -10.32 -0.45
C ASN A 125 -0.78 -10.68 0.61
N PHE A 126 -0.42 -11.96 0.68
CA PHE A 126 0.63 -12.49 1.55
C PHE A 126 1.95 -12.72 0.79
N GLY A 127 2.19 -12.03 -0.33
CA GLY A 127 3.53 -11.89 -0.91
C GLY A 127 3.90 -12.90 -2.00
N ALA A 128 2.99 -13.73 -2.52
CA ALA A 128 3.28 -14.47 -3.74
C ALA A 128 3.42 -13.51 -4.94
N GLN A 129 4.34 -13.79 -5.87
CA GLN A 129 4.49 -12.96 -7.06
C GLN A 129 3.22 -12.98 -7.91
N SER A 130 2.78 -11.80 -8.37
CA SER A 130 1.72 -11.68 -9.38
C SER A 130 2.31 -11.73 -10.80
N PHE A 131 1.50 -12.20 -11.72
CA PHE A 131 1.73 -12.42 -13.14
C PHE A 131 0.64 -11.78 -14.01
N ILE A 132 -0.16 -10.86 -13.46
CA ILE A 132 -1.01 -10.00 -14.31
C ILE A 132 -0.14 -9.23 -15.30
N GLU A 133 -0.76 -8.83 -16.41
CA GLU A 133 -0.15 -8.10 -17.50
C GLU A 133 -0.95 -6.83 -17.80
N PRO A 134 -0.32 -5.77 -18.34
CA PRO A 134 -1.05 -4.59 -18.77
C PRO A 134 -2.16 -4.96 -19.75
N LEU A 135 -3.33 -4.34 -19.58
CA LEU A 135 -4.42 -4.53 -20.52
C LEU A 135 -4.08 -3.90 -21.87
N THR A 136 -4.50 -4.58 -22.92
CA THR A 136 -4.42 -4.14 -24.30
C THR A 136 -5.78 -4.15 -24.96
N ASP A 137 -5.98 -3.27 -25.94
CA ASP A 137 -7.14 -3.29 -26.83
C ASP A 137 -7.06 -4.47 -27.82
N ALA A 138 -8.07 -4.58 -28.70
CA ALA A 138 -8.13 -5.66 -29.69
C ALA A 138 -7.00 -5.61 -30.73
N GLN A 139 -6.31 -4.48 -30.87
CA GLN A 139 -5.20 -4.24 -31.77
C GLN A 139 -3.84 -4.45 -31.07
N GLY A 140 -3.84 -4.74 -29.78
CA GLY A 140 -2.64 -4.93 -28.98
C GLY A 140 -2.06 -3.63 -28.41
N ASN A 141 -2.73 -2.50 -28.56
CA ASN A 141 -2.28 -1.24 -27.95
C ASN A 141 -2.58 -1.28 -26.46
N ARG A 142 -1.61 -0.87 -25.64
CA ARG A 142 -1.76 -0.79 -24.20
C ARG A 142 -2.83 0.24 -23.82
N ASP A 143 -3.69 -0.11 -22.86
CA ASP A 143 -4.64 0.87 -22.29
C ASP A 143 -3.84 2.02 -21.65
N PRO A 144 -4.13 3.29 -22.00
CA PRO A 144 -3.32 4.42 -21.57
C PRO A 144 -3.48 4.78 -20.09
N GLN A 145 -4.54 4.32 -19.42
CA GLN A 145 -4.92 4.77 -18.08
C GLN A 145 -5.27 3.57 -17.19
N GLN A 146 -4.23 2.94 -16.65
CA GLN A 146 -4.33 1.76 -15.78
C GLN A 146 -3.36 1.84 -14.61
N ALA A 147 -3.77 1.33 -13.45
CA ALA A 147 -2.98 1.28 -12.22
C ALA A 147 -3.10 -0.09 -11.56
N TYR A 148 -2.08 -0.45 -10.78
CA TYR A 148 -2.04 -1.68 -9.98
C TYR A 148 -2.56 -1.38 -8.58
N ILE A 149 -3.59 -2.11 -8.12
CA ILE A 149 -4.24 -1.88 -6.82
C ILE A 149 -4.17 -3.09 -5.86
N PRO A 150 -2.99 -3.62 -5.51
CA PRO A 150 -2.91 -4.84 -4.69
C PRO A 150 -3.36 -4.63 -3.24
N HIS A 151 -3.62 -5.73 -2.54
CA HIS A 151 -3.72 -5.73 -1.08
C HIS A 151 -2.41 -6.22 -0.45
N GLY A 152 -2.13 -5.80 0.78
CA GLY A 152 -0.92 -6.15 1.52
C GLY A 152 -1.24 -6.58 2.96
N TYR A 153 -1.22 -7.89 3.20
CA TYR A 153 -1.58 -8.49 4.49
C TYR A 153 -0.60 -9.58 4.89
N ASP A 154 -0.05 -9.47 6.10
CA ASP A 154 0.65 -10.58 6.72
C ASP A 154 -0.32 -11.75 6.96
N ILE A 155 0.18 -12.98 6.94
CA ILE A 155 -0.60 -14.21 7.12
C ILE A 155 -1.32 -14.30 8.48
N VAL A 156 -0.98 -13.43 9.42
CA VAL A 156 -1.62 -13.32 10.74
C VAL A 156 -2.84 -12.39 10.75
N VAL A 157 -3.16 -11.72 9.64
CA VAL A 157 -4.40 -10.95 9.50
C VAL A 157 -5.61 -11.83 9.85
N ASP A 158 -6.63 -11.24 10.49
CA ASP A 158 -7.86 -11.92 10.93
C ASP A 158 -7.66 -13.07 11.93
N THR A 159 -6.48 -13.14 12.56
CA THR A 159 -6.18 -14.07 13.65
C THR A 159 -5.97 -13.31 14.96
N PRO A 160 -5.89 -14.02 16.12
CA PRO A 160 -5.45 -13.41 17.38
C PRO A 160 -4.06 -12.72 17.32
N TYR A 161 -3.29 -12.96 16.26
CA TYR A 161 -1.95 -12.42 16.03
C TYR A 161 -1.91 -11.22 15.09
N ALA A 162 -3.05 -10.65 14.67
CA ALA A 162 -3.10 -9.50 13.75
C ALA A 162 -2.27 -8.28 14.21
N CYS A 163 -2.09 -8.08 15.52
CA CYS A 163 -1.22 -7.03 16.08
C CYS A 163 0.26 -7.40 16.16
N ARG A 164 0.66 -8.60 15.70
CA ARG A 164 2.02 -9.13 15.74
C ARG A 164 2.45 -9.70 14.38
N PRO A 165 2.32 -8.93 13.28
CA PRO A 165 2.89 -9.33 12.00
C PRO A 165 4.42 -9.43 12.11
N ASN A 166 5.01 -10.27 11.26
CA ASN A 166 6.46 -10.39 11.19
C ASN A 166 7.04 -9.33 10.22
N PRO A 167 8.02 -8.53 10.64
CA PRO A 167 8.61 -7.47 9.80
C PRO A 167 9.21 -7.99 8.49
N ASP A 168 9.86 -9.16 8.50
CA ASP A 168 10.47 -9.73 7.30
C ASP A 168 9.41 -10.20 6.30
N ARG A 169 8.27 -10.71 6.80
CA ARG A 169 7.13 -11.08 5.94
C ARG A 169 6.49 -9.84 5.33
N VAL A 170 6.23 -8.79 6.13
CA VAL A 170 5.68 -7.53 5.62
C VAL A 170 6.63 -6.88 4.61
N GLY A 171 7.93 -6.84 4.90
CA GLY A 171 8.93 -6.39 3.93
C GLY A 171 8.86 -7.18 2.62
N HIS A 172 8.81 -8.51 2.70
CA HIS A 172 8.69 -9.37 1.52
C HIS A 172 7.44 -9.10 0.68
N ILE A 173 6.29 -8.95 1.34
CA ILE A 173 4.99 -8.67 0.70
C ILE A 173 5.12 -7.40 -0.13
N PHE A 174 5.49 -6.29 0.52
CA PHE A 174 5.51 -4.99 -0.11
C PHE A 174 6.61 -4.86 -1.18
N ASP A 175 7.76 -5.50 -0.99
CA ASP A 175 8.79 -5.62 -2.03
C ASP A 175 8.26 -6.30 -3.31
N ASN A 176 7.49 -7.39 -3.15
CA ASN A 176 6.91 -8.12 -4.28
C ASN A 176 5.76 -7.35 -4.95
N LEU A 177 4.95 -6.61 -4.19
CA LEU A 177 3.95 -5.71 -4.73
C LEU A 177 4.61 -4.60 -5.57
N ALA A 178 5.61 -3.92 -5.01
CA ALA A 178 6.34 -2.85 -5.69
C ALA A 178 7.10 -3.38 -6.93
N LYS A 179 7.70 -4.58 -6.84
CA LYS A 179 8.31 -5.27 -8.00
C LYS A 179 7.30 -5.50 -9.11
N THR A 180 6.06 -5.87 -8.77
CA THR A 180 4.99 -6.06 -9.75
C THR A 180 4.57 -4.73 -10.37
N GLY A 181 4.35 -3.68 -9.58
CA GLY A 181 4.04 -2.34 -10.09
C GLY A 181 5.10 -1.82 -11.08
N ARG A 182 6.38 -1.98 -10.75
CA ARG A 182 7.51 -1.65 -11.64
C ARG A 182 7.50 -2.48 -12.93
N ARG A 183 7.30 -3.80 -12.84
CA ARG A 183 7.20 -4.70 -14.01
C ARG A 183 6.06 -4.31 -14.94
N LEU A 184 4.93 -3.89 -14.37
CA LEU A 184 3.76 -3.43 -15.12
C LEU A 184 3.95 -2.01 -15.70
N ALA A 185 4.94 -1.26 -15.21
CA ALA A 185 5.09 0.18 -15.46
C ALA A 185 3.76 0.91 -15.19
N MET A 186 3.19 0.69 -14.01
CA MET A 186 1.94 1.29 -13.54
C MET A 186 2.14 2.01 -12.19
N PRO A 187 1.38 3.07 -11.91
CA PRO A 187 1.20 3.55 -10.55
C PRO A 187 0.65 2.44 -9.65
N MET A 188 1.02 2.47 -8.36
CA MET A 188 0.56 1.50 -7.37
C MET A 188 -0.20 2.21 -6.25
N ILE A 189 -1.38 1.69 -5.93
CA ILE A 189 -2.17 2.05 -4.76
C ILE A 189 -2.37 0.75 -3.98
N VAL A 190 -1.97 0.65 -2.72
CA VAL A 190 -2.32 -0.52 -1.91
C VAL A 190 -3.79 -0.38 -1.51
N GLY A 191 -4.66 -1.15 -2.18
CA GLY A 191 -6.12 -1.08 -2.05
C GLY A 191 -6.60 -1.46 -0.65
N GLU A 192 -5.91 -2.40 -0.01
CA GLU A 192 -6.20 -2.75 1.38
C GLU A 192 -4.93 -3.14 2.13
N TRP A 193 -4.87 -2.69 3.37
CA TRP A 193 -3.90 -3.09 4.39
C TRP A 193 -4.52 -2.84 5.77
N GLY A 194 -3.94 -3.41 6.82
CA GLY A 194 -4.40 -3.19 8.19
C GLY A 194 -5.29 -4.32 8.71
N ALA A 195 -6.60 -4.07 8.86
CA ALA A 195 -7.55 -4.96 9.57
C ALA A 195 -7.14 -5.19 11.05
N LEU A 196 -6.98 -4.08 11.79
CA LEU A 196 -6.42 -4.09 13.16
C LEU A 196 -7.48 -4.06 14.27
N TYR A 197 -8.77 -4.02 13.90
CA TYR A 197 -9.95 -4.24 14.75
C TYR A 197 -9.97 -3.52 16.11
N GLY A 198 -9.48 -2.28 16.15
CA GLY A 198 -9.52 -1.40 17.32
C GLY A 198 -8.60 -1.80 18.49
N SER A 199 -7.78 -2.85 18.37
CA SER A 199 -6.93 -3.32 19.47
C SER A 199 -5.84 -2.30 19.82
N PRO A 200 -5.64 -1.95 21.11
CA PRO A 200 -4.59 -1.01 21.51
C PRO A 200 -3.17 -1.54 21.28
N LYS A 201 -3.02 -2.86 21.11
CA LYS A 201 -1.72 -3.51 20.87
C LYS A 201 -1.26 -3.39 19.42
N CYS A 202 -2.11 -2.90 18.52
CA CYS A 202 -1.86 -2.91 17.09
C CYS A 202 -1.12 -1.67 16.56
N LEU A 203 -0.80 -0.67 17.40
CA LEU A 203 -0.04 0.52 16.95
C LEU A 203 1.32 0.17 16.32
N PRO A 204 2.16 -0.73 16.90
CA PRO A 204 3.42 -1.12 16.27
C PRO A 204 3.22 -1.77 14.89
N ALA A 205 2.20 -2.61 14.75
CA ALA A 205 1.85 -3.23 13.48
C ALA A 205 1.46 -2.16 12.43
N ALA A 206 0.62 -1.20 12.81
CA ALA A 206 0.19 -0.12 11.93
C ALA A 206 1.37 0.75 11.46
N ARG A 207 2.26 1.15 12.38
CA ARG A 207 3.48 1.91 12.04
C ARG A 207 4.38 1.12 11.08
N MET A 208 4.50 -0.19 11.27
CA MET A 208 5.30 -1.05 10.39
C MET A 208 4.75 -1.13 8.96
N TYR A 209 3.42 -1.25 8.79
CA TYR A 209 2.80 -1.17 7.46
C TYR A 209 2.99 0.20 6.79
N VAL A 210 2.85 1.28 7.56
CA VAL A 210 3.14 2.64 7.08
C VAL A 210 4.57 2.75 6.55
N VAL A 211 5.56 2.26 7.29
CA VAL A 211 6.96 2.28 6.83
C VAL A 211 7.12 1.53 5.51
N ALA A 212 6.45 0.38 5.33
CA ALA A 212 6.50 -0.38 4.09
C ALA A 212 5.85 0.38 2.91
N LEU A 213 4.71 1.05 3.14
CA LEU A 213 4.05 1.91 2.15
C LEU A 213 4.93 3.06 1.70
N GLU A 214 5.49 3.80 2.66
CA GLU A 214 6.35 4.97 2.42
C GLU A 214 7.64 4.59 1.70
N THR A 215 8.25 3.45 2.06
CA THR A 215 9.46 2.90 1.41
C THR A 215 9.25 2.68 -0.10
N HIS A 216 8.03 2.35 -0.52
CA HIS A 216 7.71 2.13 -1.93
C HIS A 216 6.95 3.27 -2.60
N LEU A 217 6.76 4.40 -1.91
CA LEU A 217 5.97 5.55 -2.38
C LEU A 217 4.57 5.15 -2.86
N ALA A 218 3.96 4.18 -2.18
CA ALA A 218 2.65 3.67 -2.54
C ALA A 218 1.55 4.60 -2.01
N GLY A 219 0.55 4.89 -2.85
CA GLY A 219 -0.75 5.36 -2.33
C GLY A 219 -1.41 4.22 -1.54
N ASP A 220 -2.37 4.54 -0.67
CA ASP A 220 -2.99 3.51 0.16
C ASP A 220 -4.44 3.81 0.56
N THR A 221 -5.18 2.74 0.83
CA THR A 221 -6.51 2.76 1.46
C THR A 221 -6.53 1.75 2.61
N TYR A 222 -6.72 2.24 3.84
CA TYR A 222 -6.78 1.41 5.04
C TYR A 222 -8.09 0.63 5.13
N TRP A 223 -8.01 -0.67 5.46
CA TRP A 223 -9.16 -1.49 5.79
C TRP A 223 -9.37 -1.52 7.31
N ASP A 224 -10.41 -0.90 7.86
CA ASP A 224 -11.49 -0.16 7.20
C ASP A 224 -11.87 1.11 7.96
N TYR A 225 -12.63 1.99 7.30
CA TYR A 225 -13.30 3.07 8.01
C TYR A 225 -14.51 2.52 8.77
N HIS A 226 -14.48 2.65 10.08
CA HIS A 226 -15.60 2.40 10.96
C HIS A 226 -15.85 3.59 11.89
N ARG A 227 -17.04 3.62 12.48
CA ARG A 227 -17.42 4.67 13.43
C ARG A 227 -16.44 4.68 14.60
N ASN A 228 -15.99 5.87 14.99
CA ASN A 228 -15.08 6.12 16.12
C ASN A 228 -13.65 5.58 15.91
N ILE A 229 -13.22 5.42 14.65
CA ILE A 229 -11.84 4.98 14.31
C ILE A 229 -10.78 5.87 14.96
N GLU A 230 -11.07 7.14 15.22
CA GLU A 230 -10.16 8.09 15.87
C GLU A 230 -9.77 7.70 17.30
N ASN A 231 -10.55 6.82 17.95
CA ASN A 231 -10.24 6.30 19.29
C ASN A 231 -9.37 5.04 19.27
N ALA A 232 -9.12 4.46 18.09
CA ALA A 232 -8.27 3.29 17.97
C ALA A 232 -6.79 3.70 18.16
N ALA A 233 -6.00 2.91 18.89
CA ALA A 233 -4.60 3.25 19.14
C ALA A 233 -3.77 3.38 17.85
N TYR A 234 -4.09 2.61 16.81
CA TYR A 234 -3.41 2.70 15.52
C TYR A 234 -3.84 3.92 14.68
N PHE A 235 -4.82 4.72 15.11
CA PHE A 235 -5.25 5.92 14.37
C PHE A 235 -4.11 6.93 14.20
N GLU A 236 -3.14 6.92 15.12
CA GLU A 236 -1.89 7.67 14.98
C GLU A 236 -1.16 7.37 13.66
N ALA A 237 -1.14 6.10 13.22
CA ALA A 237 -0.51 5.69 11.96
C ALA A 237 -1.32 6.14 10.72
N LEU A 238 -2.64 6.33 10.87
CA LEU A 238 -3.50 6.83 9.80
C LEU A 238 -3.45 8.35 9.69
N ARG A 239 -3.39 9.04 10.83
CA ARG A 239 -3.26 10.49 10.95
C ARG A 239 -1.78 10.92 10.88
N ARG A 240 -1.07 10.51 9.83
CA ARG A 240 0.33 10.87 9.60
C ARG A 240 0.49 11.98 8.55
N PRO A 241 1.54 12.81 8.61
CA PRO A 241 1.86 13.74 7.54
C PRO A 241 2.08 12.99 6.22
N CYS A 242 1.61 13.55 5.10
CA CYS A 242 1.77 12.92 3.80
C CYS A 242 1.87 13.93 2.66
N ALA A 243 2.55 13.54 1.59
CA ALA A 243 2.62 14.32 0.37
C ALA A 243 1.36 14.09 -0.48
N GLU A 244 0.30 14.86 -0.20
CA GLU A 244 -0.98 14.79 -0.94
C GLU A 244 -0.79 15.05 -2.44
N ARG A 245 0.07 16.03 -2.78
CA ARG A 245 0.48 16.32 -4.15
C ARG A 245 1.84 17.00 -4.16
N VAL A 246 2.71 16.64 -5.10
CA VAL A 246 3.96 17.37 -5.37
C VAL A 246 3.96 18.04 -6.74
N ALA A 247 4.63 19.18 -6.86
CA ALA A 247 4.84 19.89 -8.10
C ALA A 247 5.92 19.23 -8.97
N GLY A 248 5.81 17.92 -9.20
CA GLY A 248 6.81 17.15 -9.95
C GLY A 248 6.77 15.67 -9.64
N ARG A 249 7.94 15.03 -9.58
CA ARG A 249 8.06 13.60 -9.28
C ARG A 249 8.53 13.39 -7.85
N LEU A 250 7.69 12.74 -7.04
CA LEU A 250 8.04 12.35 -5.68
C LEU A 250 9.25 11.39 -5.70
N LEU A 251 10.23 11.65 -4.85
CA LEU A 251 11.45 10.85 -4.70
C LEU A 251 11.45 10.09 -3.38
N GLU A 252 10.93 10.72 -2.33
CA GLU A 252 10.95 10.22 -0.97
C GLU A 252 9.83 10.92 -0.19
N TYR A 253 9.15 10.20 0.68
CA TYR A 253 8.56 10.79 1.88
C TYR A 253 8.61 9.78 3.01
N ARG A 254 8.75 10.26 4.24
CA ARG A 254 8.80 9.41 5.43
C ARG A 254 8.35 10.18 6.65
N TYR A 255 7.55 9.53 7.50
CA TYR A 255 7.29 9.99 8.85
C TYR A 255 7.96 9.06 9.88
N ASP A 256 8.85 9.62 10.69
CA ASP A 256 9.45 8.94 11.82
C ASP A 256 8.62 9.22 13.07
N PHE A 257 7.83 8.22 13.47
CA PHE A 257 6.91 8.33 14.60
C PHE A 257 7.62 8.58 15.94
N ASP A 258 8.81 8.02 16.13
CA ASP A 258 9.54 8.13 17.40
C ASP A 258 10.27 9.48 17.51
N ALA A 259 10.76 10.00 16.38
CA ALA A 259 11.37 11.32 16.30
C ALA A 259 10.35 12.46 16.08
N SER A 260 9.07 12.16 15.85
CA SER A 260 8.04 13.11 15.39
C SER A 260 8.52 13.94 14.19
N ALA A 261 9.24 13.33 13.27
CA ALA A 261 9.92 14.01 12.18
C ALA A 261 9.40 13.57 10.80
N PHE A 262 9.14 14.54 9.93
CA PHE A 262 8.71 14.31 8.56
C PHE A 262 9.78 14.77 7.56
N ALA A 263 10.03 13.96 6.54
CA ALA A 263 10.86 14.33 5.41
C ALA A 263 10.12 14.04 4.10
N CYS A 264 10.26 14.93 3.12
CA CYS A 264 9.73 14.75 1.78
C CYS A 264 10.70 15.35 0.76
N ALA A 265 10.98 14.63 -0.32
CA ALA A 265 11.80 15.11 -1.43
C ALA A 265 11.10 14.84 -2.76
N TRP A 266 11.19 15.80 -3.69
CA TRP A 266 10.66 15.67 -5.03
C TRP A 266 11.58 16.34 -6.06
N GLU A 267 11.53 15.84 -7.29
CA GLU A 267 12.10 16.50 -8.46
C GLU A 267 11.03 17.43 -9.03
N GLU A 268 11.20 18.74 -8.87
CA GLU A 268 10.23 19.75 -9.30
C GLU A 268 10.22 19.94 -10.82
N GLY A 269 9.01 19.99 -11.38
CA GLY A 269 8.79 20.32 -12.79
C GLY A 269 8.77 21.83 -13.00
N ALA A 270 9.57 22.33 -13.94
CA ALA A 270 9.61 23.76 -14.27
C ALA A 270 8.31 24.28 -14.92
N ASP A 271 7.49 23.38 -15.48
CA ASP A 271 6.22 23.65 -16.15
C ASP A 271 5.01 23.60 -15.21
N ILE A 272 5.20 23.23 -13.94
CA ILE A 272 4.12 23.10 -12.96
C ILE A 272 4.03 24.39 -12.15
N ALA A 273 2.90 25.11 -12.29
CA ALA A 273 2.63 26.34 -11.54
C ALA A 273 1.88 26.12 -10.20
N ALA A 274 1.20 24.98 -10.06
CA ALA A 274 0.46 24.66 -8.83
C ALA A 274 1.43 24.26 -7.70
N PRO A 275 1.12 24.61 -6.43
CA PRO A 275 1.99 24.30 -5.30
C PRO A 275 2.04 22.80 -5.00
N THR A 276 3.17 22.36 -4.44
CA THR A 276 3.23 21.13 -3.63
C THR A 276 2.33 21.32 -2.40
N ARG A 277 1.54 20.30 -2.07
CA ARG A 277 0.61 20.27 -0.93
C ARG A 277 0.96 19.09 -0.03
N ILE A 278 1.37 19.39 1.21
CA ILE A 278 1.72 18.40 2.23
C ILE A 278 0.71 18.50 3.36
N TYR A 279 0.00 17.41 3.66
CA TYR A 279 -0.85 17.33 4.84
C TYR A 279 0.02 17.20 6.10
N VAL A 280 -0.33 17.97 7.14
CA VAL A 280 0.33 17.96 8.46
C VAL A 280 -0.70 18.13 9.58
N HIS A 281 -0.35 17.70 10.79
CA HIS A 281 -1.13 17.93 12.02
C HIS A 281 -0.24 18.53 13.11
N GLU A 282 -0.85 19.08 14.16
CA GLU A 282 -0.17 19.85 15.22
C GLU A 282 1.00 19.12 15.91
N ASP A 283 0.93 17.79 16.02
CA ASP A 283 1.99 17.00 16.64
C ASP A 283 3.24 16.89 15.77
N CYS A 284 3.14 17.23 14.48
CA CYS A 284 4.27 17.30 13.55
C CYS A 284 4.57 18.73 13.09
N PHE A 285 3.59 19.63 13.14
CA PHE A 285 3.75 21.01 12.66
C PHE A 285 3.16 22.01 13.67
N SER A 286 4.06 22.63 14.45
CA SER A 286 3.75 23.65 15.44
C SER A 286 4.99 24.51 15.72
N ASP A 287 4.87 25.52 16.59
CA ASP A 287 6.01 26.36 17.00
C ASP A 287 7.15 25.56 17.69
N ALA A 288 6.87 24.33 18.12
CA ALA A 288 7.88 23.42 18.65
C ALA A 288 8.74 22.76 17.56
N HIS A 289 8.37 22.87 16.28
CA HIS A 289 9.04 22.23 15.16
C HIS A 289 9.86 23.22 14.33
N ALA A 290 11.03 22.78 13.87
CA ALA A 290 11.82 23.43 12.84
C ALA A 290 11.38 22.90 11.48
N VAL A 291 11.19 23.82 10.53
CA VAL A 291 10.80 23.50 9.16
C VAL A 291 11.88 24.02 8.24
N THR A 292 12.46 23.12 7.44
CA THR A 292 13.52 23.43 6.48
C THR A 292 13.04 23.07 5.09
N LEU A 293 13.20 24.01 4.14
CA LEU A 293 12.84 23.85 2.74
C LEU A 293 14.06 24.19 1.89
N GLU A 294 14.48 23.26 1.03
CA GLU A 294 15.70 23.37 0.24
C GLU A 294 15.44 22.99 -1.22
N PRO A 295 15.76 23.88 -2.19
CA PRO A 295 15.88 25.33 -2.04
C PRO A 295 14.63 25.97 -1.41
N GLY A 296 14.84 27.06 -0.68
CA GLY A 296 13.77 27.75 0.05
C GLY A 296 12.69 28.36 -0.83
N GLY A 297 13.04 28.81 -2.05
CA GLY A 297 12.10 29.49 -2.94
C GLY A 297 11.42 30.68 -2.24
N THR A 298 10.10 30.80 -2.38
CA THR A 298 9.28 31.79 -1.66
C THR A 298 8.74 31.29 -0.32
N GLY A 299 9.24 30.15 0.20
CA GLY A 299 8.76 29.53 1.43
C GLY A 299 7.48 28.70 1.25
N PHE A 300 6.62 28.70 2.26
CA PHE A 300 5.36 27.97 2.29
C PHE A 300 4.28 28.78 3.01
N THR A 301 3.01 28.42 2.78
CA THR A 301 1.87 28.89 3.58
C THR A 301 1.17 27.71 4.23
N TYR A 302 0.48 27.96 5.34
CA TYR A 302 -0.33 26.95 6.03
C TYR A 302 -1.82 27.23 5.80
N GLU A 303 -2.55 26.21 5.36
CA GLU A 303 -4.00 26.24 5.13
C GLU A 303 -4.68 25.22 6.07
N PRO A 304 -5.45 25.64 7.09
CA PRO A 304 -6.13 24.70 7.99
C PRO A 304 -7.22 23.91 7.25
N VAL A 305 -7.40 22.62 7.58
CA VAL A 305 -8.49 21.80 6.98
C VAL A 305 -9.89 22.29 7.36
N GLY A 306 -10.00 23.03 8.48
CA GLY A 306 -11.25 23.59 8.96
C GLY A 306 -11.05 24.40 10.25
N ALA A 307 -12.02 25.24 10.58
CA ALA A 307 -11.97 26.05 11.79
C ALA A 307 -11.97 25.16 13.06
N GLY A 308 -11.01 25.38 13.95
CA GLY A 308 -10.88 24.62 15.21
C GLY A 308 -10.27 23.23 15.05
N LEU A 309 -9.88 22.82 13.84
CA LEU A 309 -9.15 21.57 13.61
C LEU A 309 -7.65 21.83 13.71
N THR A 310 -6.93 20.82 14.20
CA THR A 310 -5.48 20.90 14.46
C THR A 310 -4.63 20.33 13.33
N ALA A 311 -5.21 20.22 12.14
CA ALA A 311 -4.55 19.77 10.93
C ALA A 311 -4.72 20.78 9.79
N GLY A 312 -3.86 20.65 8.78
CA GLY A 312 -3.82 21.56 7.66
C GLY A 312 -2.86 21.10 6.58
N HIS A 313 -2.63 21.98 5.63
CA HIS A 313 -1.78 21.73 4.49
C HIS A 313 -0.71 22.80 4.38
N LEU A 314 0.54 22.36 4.20
CA LEU A 314 1.62 23.22 3.75
C LEU A 314 1.55 23.35 2.23
N LEU A 315 1.35 24.58 1.75
CA LEU A 315 1.40 24.91 0.33
C LEU A 315 2.76 25.51 0.02
N ILE A 316 3.53 24.80 -0.81
CA ILE A 316 4.88 25.18 -1.21
C ILE A 316 4.84 25.56 -2.69
N PRO A 317 4.94 26.85 -3.04
CA PRO A 317 4.99 27.27 -4.43
C PRO A 317 6.20 26.66 -5.16
N PRO A 318 6.05 26.34 -6.45
CA PRO A 318 7.17 25.93 -7.28
C PRO A 318 8.15 27.10 -7.42
N THR A 319 9.44 26.78 -7.55
CA THR A 319 10.48 27.77 -7.84
C THR A 319 10.40 28.32 -9.26
N GLY A 320 9.75 27.59 -10.17
CA GLY A 320 9.69 27.87 -11.60
C GLY A 320 10.96 27.48 -12.38
N ALA A 321 12.03 27.08 -11.70
CA ALA A 321 13.27 26.61 -12.33
C ALA A 321 13.31 25.09 -12.54
N GLY A 322 12.44 24.35 -11.83
CA GLY A 322 12.55 22.91 -11.67
C GLY A 322 13.75 22.52 -10.79
N GLY A 323 13.97 21.22 -10.62
CA GLY A 323 15.12 20.71 -9.85
C GLY A 323 14.73 20.04 -8.52
N PRO A 324 15.71 19.51 -7.78
CA PRO A 324 15.45 18.83 -6.52
C PRO A 324 14.92 19.80 -5.46
N ARG A 325 13.88 19.38 -4.75
CA ARG A 325 13.32 20.05 -3.58
C ARG A 325 13.28 19.07 -2.41
N ARG A 326 13.50 19.57 -1.20
CA ARG A 326 13.38 18.81 0.05
C ARG A 326 12.69 19.65 1.12
N LEU A 327 11.71 19.06 1.79
CA LEU A 327 11.07 19.56 2.99
C LEU A 327 11.45 18.64 4.16
N SER A 328 11.87 19.24 5.26
CA SER A 328 12.10 18.55 6.54
C SER A 328 11.36 19.27 7.64
N ILE A 329 10.64 18.52 8.49
CA ILE A 329 9.96 19.02 9.68
C ILE A 329 10.43 18.16 10.85
N ALA A 330 11.01 18.77 11.88
CA ALA A 330 11.51 18.03 13.03
C ALA A 330 11.36 18.86 14.32
N PRO A 331 11.21 18.22 15.49
CA PRO A 331 11.18 18.94 16.76
C PRO A 331 12.45 19.79 16.98
N LYS A 332 12.30 21.04 17.45
CA LYS A 332 13.43 21.95 17.80
C LYS A 332 14.26 21.42 18.97
N ARG A 333 13.68 20.56 19.79
CA ARG A 333 14.33 19.83 20.88
C ARG A 333 14.01 18.36 20.68
N PRO A 334 14.97 17.44 20.84
CA PRO A 334 14.68 16.03 20.75
C PRO A 334 13.61 15.64 21.79
N PRO A 335 12.72 14.69 21.46
CA PRO A 335 11.74 14.18 22.42
C PRO A 335 12.49 13.69 23.66
N ALA A 336 11.90 13.92 24.85
CA ALA A 336 12.46 13.41 26.08
C ALA A 336 12.59 11.88 25.93
N SER A 337 13.79 11.35 26.13
CA SER A 337 14.02 9.91 26.16
C SER A 337 13.10 9.32 27.24
N ILE A 338 12.10 8.53 26.83
CA ILE A 338 11.30 7.76 27.77
C ILE A 338 12.25 6.66 28.30
N PRO A 339 12.46 6.56 29.63
CA PRO A 339 13.39 5.61 30.22
C PRO A 339 13.02 4.15 29.98
#